data_AF-A0A7C5GWJ3-F1
#
_entry.id   AF-A0A7C5GWJ3-F1
#
_cell.length_a   1.000
_cell.length_b   1.000
_cell.length_c   1.000
_cell.angle_alpha   90.00
_cell.angle_beta   90.00
_cell.angle_gamma   90.00
#
_symmetry.space_group_name_H-M   'P 1'
#
loop_
_entity.id
_entity.type
_entity.pdbx_description
1 polymer ?
#
loop_
_entity_poly.entity_id
_entity_poly.type
_entity_poly.pdbx_seq_one_letter_code
_entity_poly.pdbx_strand_id
1 'polypeptide(L)'
;MVAWFSTNLLKPHYGRPYPVHFKYEPSFFNHFMHWDAVWYTHIAVYGYRNSTVHIPTIAFFPGYSIIMKFIHIFVDKDISFLYILPAVIFQGASMYMLYLLLKALNINDKTIHMTLLLFSFYPSSFFGMSAYPVSALNFFAISVFYFILKREYLIASILAGLGTLFGPLTVFLSVVIFFDIVKSKKTTDYPKAILYGVLSVWGFIGFVLYSFYKFKDPIAFIHAQDWWGKPTLLKRISNILMLIPHDIPSHPISTPLGVYEFDHFINLLIMIAYILIIVFAIDRLPLHYTLFA
;
A
#
# COMPACT_ATOMS: atom_id res chain seq x y z
N MET A 1 0.27 -0.50 17.18
CA MET A 1 -0.53 0.41 16.33
C MET A 1 -1.85 0.79 16.98
N VAL A 2 -2.68 -0.20 17.35
CA VAL A 2 -3.88 0.02 18.17
C VAL A 2 -3.48 0.69 19.49
N ALA A 3 -2.38 0.23 20.09
CA ALA A 3 -1.87 0.83 21.31
C ALA A 3 -1.21 2.21 21.11
N TRP A 4 -0.67 2.50 19.91
CA TRP A 4 -0.18 3.85 19.60
C TRP A 4 -1.35 4.83 19.54
N PHE A 5 -2.42 4.50 18.84
CA PHE A 5 -3.61 5.33 18.77
C PHE A 5 -4.28 5.51 20.14
N SER A 6 -4.49 4.43 20.91
CA SER A 6 -5.13 4.53 22.22
C SER A 6 -4.35 5.37 23.23
N THR A 7 -3.03 5.47 23.08
CA THR A 7 -2.16 6.23 23.99
C THR A 7 -1.81 7.64 23.51
N ASN A 8 -2.05 7.97 22.24
CA ASN A 8 -1.54 9.20 21.60
C ASN A 8 -2.59 10.05 20.87
N LEU A 9 -3.80 9.54 20.59
CA LEU A 9 -4.88 10.32 19.93
C LEU A 9 -5.27 11.60 20.69
N LEU A 10 -5.11 11.60 22.01
CA LEU A 10 -5.49 12.70 22.90
C LEU A 10 -4.28 13.54 23.36
N LYS A 11 -3.07 13.20 22.92
CA LYS A 11 -1.87 13.95 23.30
C LYS A 11 -1.59 15.03 22.25
N PRO A 12 -1.45 16.31 22.64
CA PRO A 12 -1.01 17.34 21.72
C PRO A 12 0.42 17.00 21.26
N HIS A 13 0.54 16.46 20.07
CA HIS A 13 1.83 16.15 19.47
C HIS A 13 2.39 17.40 18.79
N TYR A 14 3.33 18.05 19.46
CA TYR A 14 4.41 18.74 18.75
C TYR A 14 5.15 17.67 17.95
N GLY A 15 5.11 17.77 16.62
CA GLY A 15 5.69 16.79 15.70
C GLY A 15 7.07 16.36 16.17
N ARG A 16 7.29 15.05 16.31
CA ARG A 16 8.63 14.53 16.60
C ARG A 16 9.61 15.07 15.56
N PRO A 17 10.86 15.33 15.93
CA PRO A 17 11.89 15.71 14.98
C PRO A 17 12.25 14.48 14.14
N TYR A 18 11.42 14.15 13.16
CA TYR A 18 11.90 13.48 11.97
C TYR A 18 12.82 14.47 11.24
N PRO A 19 13.81 14.01 10.47
CA PRO A 19 14.88 14.86 9.90
C PRO A 19 14.42 15.93 8.90
N VAL A 20 13.10 16.12 8.78
CA VAL A 20 12.46 17.08 7.89
C VAL A 20 11.57 17.96 8.76
N HIS A 21 12.00 19.21 8.97
CA HIS A 21 11.23 20.23 9.66
C HIS A 21 10.02 20.67 8.80
N PHE A 22 9.11 19.76 8.46
CA PHE A 22 7.76 20.18 8.08
C PHE A 22 7.09 20.69 9.35
N LYS A 23 7.19 22.00 9.58
CA LYS A 23 6.34 22.68 10.55
C LYS A 23 4.96 22.81 9.93
N TYR A 24 4.20 21.72 9.93
CA TYR A 24 2.78 21.79 9.64
C TYR A 24 2.13 22.70 10.67
N GLU A 25 1.17 23.52 10.25
CA GLU A 25 0.32 24.20 11.21
C GLU A 25 -0.35 23.15 12.12
N PRO A 26 -0.32 23.32 13.46
CA PRO A 26 -0.96 22.39 14.37
C PRO A 26 -2.44 22.21 13.99
N SER A 27 -2.80 21.00 13.59
CA SER A 27 -4.16 20.67 13.19
C SER A 27 -4.52 19.24 13.57
N PHE A 28 -5.82 18.96 13.71
CA PHE A 28 -6.33 17.62 13.92
C PHE A 28 -5.79 16.62 12.87
N PHE A 29 -5.61 17.08 11.63
CA PHE A 29 -5.13 16.27 10.51
C PHE A 29 -3.68 15.79 10.66
N ASN A 30 -2.86 16.44 11.49
CA ASN A 30 -1.46 16.03 11.70
C ASN A 30 -1.36 14.60 12.26
N HIS A 31 -2.39 14.08 12.92
CA HIS A 31 -2.46 12.69 13.39
C HIS A 31 -2.40 11.66 12.25
N PHE A 32 -2.80 12.05 11.03
CA PHE A 32 -2.77 11.18 9.84
C PHE A 32 -1.50 11.35 8.99
N MET A 33 -0.57 12.23 9.43
CA MET A 33 0.73 12.49 8.80
C MET A 33 1.88 11.73 9.50
N HIS A 34 1.61 10.53 10.01
CA HIS A 34 2.60 9.71 10.74
C HIS A 34 3.19 8.57 9.89
N TRP A 35 4.29 8.01 10.38
CA TRP A 35 5.03 6.89 9.77
C TRP A 35 5.50 7.22 8.35
N ASP A 36 5.06 6.46 7.36
CA ASP A 36 5.57 6.57 6.00
C ASP A 36 5.13 7.84 5.28
N ALA A 37 4.10 8.52 5.79
CA ALA A 37 3.64 9.81 5.26
C ALA A 37 4.78 10.83 5.15
N VAL A 38 5.70 10.84 6.12
CA VAL A 38 6.84 11.75 6.16
C VAL A 38 7.80 11.52 4.98
N TRP A 39 7.94 10.28 4.51
CA TRP A 39 8.81 9.95 3.38
C TRP A 39 8.19 10.42 2.07
N TYR A 40 6.87 10.21 1.89
CA TYR A 40 6.18 10.65 0.69
C TYR A 40 6.18 12.18 0.54
N THR A 41 5.97 12.93 1.63
CA THR A 41 6.07 14.41 1.61
C THR A 41 7.50 14.88 1.38
N HIS A 42 8.48 14.24 2.01
CA HIS A 42 9.89 14.57 1.78
C HIS A 42 10.28 14.37 0.31
N ILE A 43 9.85 13.27 -0.33
CA ILE A 43 10.09 13.06 -1.77
C ILE A 43 9.39 14.11 -2.63
N ALA A 44 8.18 14.52 -2.26
CA ALA A 44 7.43 15.53 -3.00
C ALA A 44 8.18 16.88 -3.04
N VAL A 45 8.78 17.28 -1.92
CA VAL A 45 9.48 18.58 -1.78
C VAL A 45 10.95 18.51 -2.19
N TYR A 46 11.69 17.52 -1.72
CA TYR A 46 13.15 17.44 -1.91
C TYR A 46 13.59 16.43 -2.96
N GLY A 47 12.65 15.63 -3.49
CA GLY A 47 12.94 14.55 -4.42
C GLY A 47 13.58 13.32 -3.79
N TYR A 48 13.84 12.33 -4.65
CA TYR A 48 14.45 11.06 -4.25
C TYR A 48 15.92 11.18 -3.85
N ARG A 49 16.29 10.41 -2.82
CA ARG A 49 17.66 10.18 -2.36
C ARG A 49 17.94 8.67 -2.34
N ASN A 50 19.14 8.29 -2.77
CA ASN A 50 19.70 6.97 -2.59
C ASN A 50 20.99 7.13 -1.77
N SER A 51 20.92 6.84 -0.47
CA SER A 51 21.95 7.18 0.49
C SER A 51 22.08 6.07 1.53
N THR A 52 23.31 5.85 1.99
CA THR A 52 23.61 4.94 3.12
C THR A 52 23.68 5.67 4.46
N VAL A 53 23.84 7.01 4.45
CA VAL A 53 23.99 7.86 5.65
C VAL A 53 22.62 8.30 6.19
N HIS A 54 21.74 8.76 5.29
CA HIS A 54 20.33 9.05 5.55
C HIS A 54 19.42 7.97 5.00
N ILE A 55 18.19 7.88 5.52
CA ILE A 55 17.16 6.94 5.06
C ILE A 55 16.97 7.09 3.53
N PRO A 56 17.16 6.00 2.76
CA PRO A 56 17.06 6.04 1.30
C PRO A 56 15.60 6.10 0.87
N THR A 57 15.15 7.30 0.46
CA THR A 57 13.76 7.51 0.04
C THR A 57 13.41 6.83 -1.28
N ILE A 58 14.40 6.35 -2.04
CA ILE A 58 14.18 5.53 -3.24
C ILE A 58 13.49 4.19 -2.96
N ALA A 59 13.41 3.76 -1.70
CA ALA A 59 12.60 2.61 -1.27
C ALA A 59 11.08 2.82 -1.46
N PHE A 60 10.61 4.07 -1.51
CA PHE A 60 9.20 4.41 -1.61
C PHE A 60 8.80 4.64 -3.07
N PHE A 61 7.63 4.15 -3.45
CA PHE A 61 7.16 4.19 -4.82
C PHE A 61 6.55 5.57 -5.17
N PRO A 62 6.64 6.02 -6.45
CA PRO A 62 6.50 7.43 -6.78
C PRO A 62 5.08 8.00 -6.81
N GLY A 63 4.06 7.18 -7.01
CA GLY A 63 2.70 7.61 -7.33
C GLY A 63 2.14 8.61 -6.32
N TYR A 64 2.28 8.32 -5.03
CA TYR A 64 1.76 9.20 -3.99
C TYR A 64 2.53 10.52 -3.89
N SER A 65 3.87 10.47 -3.94
CA SER A 65 4.73 11.67 -3.92
C SER A 65 4.55 12.54 -5.15
N ILE A 66 4.25 11.97 -6.31
CA ILE A 66 3.93 12.72 -7.53
C ILE A 66 2.66 13.55 -7.30
N ILE A 67 1.59 12.94 -6.76
CA ILE A 67 0.35 13.66 -6.44
C ILE A 67 0.61 14.78 -5.44
N MET A 68 1.34 14.49 -4.36
CA MET A 68 1.70 15.50 -3.36
C MET A 68 2.51 16.65 -3.96
N LYS A 69 3.44 16.35 -4.87
CA LYS A 69 4.24 17.37 -5.56
C LYS A 69 3.35 18.27 -6.42
N PHE A 70 2.38 17.70 -7.13
CA PHE A 70 1.40 18.50 -7.88
C PHE A 70 0.59 19.41 -6.97
N ILE A 71 0.11 18.90 -5.83
CA ILE A 71 -0.62 19.71 -4.84
C ILE A 71 0.25 20.87 -4.34
N HIS A 72 1.50 20.59 -3.98
CA HIS A 72 2.44 21.60 -3.49
C HIS A 72 2.76 22.67 -4.55
N ILE A 73 2.74 22.37 -5.85
CA ILE A 73 2.94 23.37 -6.90
C ILE A 73 1.84 24.44 -6.89
N PHE A 74 0.61 24.08 -6.52
CA PHE A 74 -0.54 25.00 -6.52
C PHE A 74 -0.85 25.60 -5.14
N VAL A 75 -0.18 25.14 -4.08
CA VAL A 75 -0.44 25.56 -2.71
C VAL A 75 0.88 25.90 -2.04
N ASP A 76 1.15 27.20 -1.89
CA ASP A 76 2.37 27.74 -1.26
C ASP A 76 2.48 27.49 0.26
N LYS A 77 1.56 26.71 0.84
CA LYS A 77 1.51 26.40 2.27
C LYS A 77 1.43 24.90 2.52
N ASP A 78 2.19 24.43 3.51
CA ASP A 78 2.14 23.05 4.00
C ASP A 78 0.88 22.79 4.83
N ILE A 79 -0.23 22.58 4.14
CA ILE A 79 -1.52 22.26 4.72
C ILE A 79 -1.67 20.74 4.78
N SER A 80 -1.50 20.15 5.96
CA SER A 80 -1.58 18.69 6.19
C SER A 80 -2.81 18.03 5.59
N PHE A 81 -3.97 18.71 5.63
CA PHE A 81 -5.22 18.22 5.04
C PHE A 81 -5.07 17.89 3.54
N LEU A 82 -4.34 18.71 2.78
CA LEU A 82 -4.19 18.50 1.34
C LEU A 82 -3.32 17.28 1.01
N TYR A 83 -2.42 16.90 1.91
CA TYR A 83 -1.61 15.69 1.77
C TYR A 83 -2.38 14.42 2.12
N ILE A 84 -3.45 14.52 2.93
CA ILE A 84 -4.33 13.40 3.29
C ILE A 84 -5.46 13.21 2.27
N LEU A 85 -5.91 14.31 1.65
CA LEU A 85 -7.02 14.33 0.71
C LEU A 85 -6.92 13.25 -0.39
N PRO A 86 -5.76 13.01 -1.03
CA PRO A 86 -5.61 11.91 -1.99
C PRO A 86 -5.95 10.54 -1.39
N ALA A 87 -5.50 10.25 -0.16
CA ALA A 87 -5.79 8.97 0.48
C ALA A 87 -7.29 8.81 0.74
N VAL A 88 -7.97 9.86 1.20
CA VAL A 88 -9.43 9.85 1.43
C VAL A 88 -10.21 9.66 0.13
N ILE A 89 -9.80 10.34 -0.95
CA ILE A 89 -10.41 10.18 -2.28
C ILE A 89 -10.25 8.74 -2.78
N PHE A 90 -9.03 8.19 -2.69
CA PHE A 90 -8.79 6.80 -3.08
C PHE A 90 -9.55 5.81 -2.19
N GLN A 91 -9.72 6.11 -0.90
CA GLN A 91 -10.51 5.26 -0.01
C GLN A 91 -11.98 5.24 -0.44
N GLY A 92 -12.59 6.39 -0.69
CA GLY A 92 -13.96 6.48 -1.22
C GLY A 92 -14.11 5.78 -2.57
N ALA A 93 -13.15 6.01 -3.48
CA ALA A 93 -13.13 5.35 -4.78
C ALA A 93 -12.99 3.82 -4.66
N SER A 94 -12.15 3.33 -3.74
CA SER A 94 -11.99 1.89 -3.49
C SER A 94 -13.28 1.26 -2.97
N MET A 95 -14.02 1.95 -2.09
CA MET A 95 -15.32 1.50 -1.60
C MET A 95 -16.36 1.42 -2.71
N TYR A 96 -16.40 2.44 -3.56
CA TYR A 96 -17.31 2.45 -4.72
C TYR A 96 -16.98 1.33 -5.71
N MET A 97 -15.70 1.13 -6.02
CA MET A 97 -15.27 0.02 -6.89
C MET A 97 -15.53 -1.35 -6.27
N LEU A 98 -15.41 -1.48 -4.94
CA LEU A 98 -15.77 -2.70 -4.23
C LEU A 98 -17.27 -2.98 -4.33
N TYR A 99 -18.11 -1.97 -4.17
CA TYR A 99 -19.55 -2.08 -4.40
C TYR A 99 -19.85 -2.58 -5.82
N LEU A 100 -19.26 -1.95 -6.85
CA LEU A 100 -19.46 -2.34 -8.25
C LEU A 100 -18.98 -3.77 -8.52
N LEU A 101 -17.83 -4.16 -7.97
CA LEU A 101 -17.28 -5.51 -8.05
C LEU A 101 -18.25 -6.55 -7.48
N LEU A 102 -18.74 -6.32 -6.26
CA LEU A 102 -19.67 -7.25 -5.61
C LEU A 102 -21.03 -7.32 -6.32
N LYS A 103 -21.53 -6.21 -6.87
CA LYS A 103 -22.73 -6.21 -7.72
C LYS A 103 -22.51 -7.00 -9.00
N ALA A 104 -21.35 -6.86 -9.65
CA ALA A 104 -21.00 -7.64 -10.85
C ALA A 104 -20.90 -9.15 -10.56
N LEU A 105 -20.57 -9.53 -9.33
CA LEU A 105 -20.56 -10.91 -8.85
C LEU A 105 -21.94 -11.43 -8.39
N ASN A 106 -23.02 -10.65 -8.57
CA ASN A 106 -24.39 -10.97 -8.14
C ASN A 106 -24.51 -11.26 -6.64
N ILE A 107 -23.69 -10.61 -5.80
CA ILE A 107 -23.80 -10.70 -4.35
C ILE A 107 -25.04 -9.93 -3.88
N ASN A 108 -25.77 -10.48 -2.91
CA ASN A 108 -26.96 -9.83 -2.35
C ASN A 108 -26.59 -8.54 -1.58
N ASP A 109 -27.49 -7.55 -1.59
CA ASP A 109 -27.21 -6.21 -1.05
C ASP A 109 -26.88 -6.21 0.45
N LYS A 110 -27.50 -7.11 1.24
CA LYS A 110 -27.20 -7.26 2.67
C LYS A 110 -25.73 -7.62 2.90
N THR A 111 -25.21 -8.57 2.12
CA THR A 111 -23.81 -9.00 2.20
C THR A 111 -22.89 -7.88 1.72
N ILE A 112 -23.25 -7.18 0.63
CA ILE A 112 -22.47 -6.04 0.13
C ILE A 112 -22.32 -4.96 1.20
N HIS A 113 -23.41 -4.54 1.82
CA HIS A 113 -23.37 -3.51 2.87
C HIS A 113 -22.52 -3.96 4.05
N MET A 114 -22.62 -5.22 4.47
CA MET A 114 -21.77 -5.76 5.54
C MET A 114 -20.29 -5.77 5.14
N THR A 115 -19.95 -6.19 3.93
CA THR A 115 -18.57 -6.16 3.43
C THR A 115 -18.02 -4.74 3.40
N LEU A 116 -18.80 -3.75 2.92
CA LEU A 116 -18.39 -2.35 2.91
C LEU A 116 -18.18 -1.81 4.32
N LEU A 117 -19.07 -2.11 5.27
CA LEU A 117 -18.89 -1.74 6.68
C LEU A 117 -17.62 -2.35 7.26
N LEU A 118 -17.39 -3.65 7.07
CA LEU A 118 -16.17 -4.30 7.53
C LEU A 118 -14.92 -3.69 6.89
N PHE A 119 -14.96 -3.38 5.60
CA PHE A 119 -13.87 -2.72 4.89
C PHE A 119 -13.62 -1.27 5.38
N SER A 120 -14.63 -0.57 5.88
CA SER A 120 -14.47 0.76 6.46
C SER A 120 -13.95 0.75 7.90
N PHE A 121 -14.24 -0.31 8.67
CA PHE A 121 -14.02 -0.32 10.12
C PHE A 121 -13.08 -1.42 10.63
N TYR A 122 -12.51 -2.25 9.75
CA TYR A 122 -11.47 -3.20 10.17
C TYR A 122 -10.25 -2.45 10.75
N PRO A 123 -9.48 -3.05 11.67
CA PRO A 123 -8.44 -2.33 12.41
C PRO A 123 -7.39 -1.60 11.57
N SER A 124 -7.16 -2.00 10.31
CA SER A 124 -6.21 -1.35 9.40
C SER A 124 -6.88 -0.41 8.37
N SER A 125 -8.17 -0.11 8.50
CA SER A 125 -8.85 0.82 7.57
C SER A 125 -8.34 2.26 7.69
N PHE A 126 -7.83 2.65 8.86
CA PHE A 126 -7.29 3.99 9.10
C PHE A 126 -6.05 4.28 8.23
N PHE A 127 -5.31 3.25 7.78
CA PHE A 127 -4.21 3.42 6.81
C PHE A 127 -4.72 4.01 5.49
N GLY A 128 -5.98 3.73 5.14
CA GLY A 128 -6.65 4.33 3.98
C GLY A 128 -6.92 5.83 4.12
N MET A 129 -6.73 6.40 5.32
CA MET A 129 -6.86 7.84 5.60
C MET A 129 -5.53 8.50 5.94
N SER A 130 -4.43 7.77 5.90
CA SER A 130 -3.10 8.30 6.18
C SER A 130 -2.41 8.71 4.88
N ALA A 131 -1.48 9.66 4.94
CA ALA A 131 -0.88 10.25 3.74
C ALA A 131 0.19 9.36 3.04
N TYR A 132 -0.17 8.13 2.68
CA TYR A 132 0.64 7.14 1.95
C TYR A 132 -0.27 6.17 1.17
N PRO A 133 0.25 5.28 0.30
CA PRO A 133 -0.50 4.77 -0.86
C PRO A 133 -1.48 3.61 -0.60
N VAL A 134 -1.79 3.25 0.65
CA VAL A 134 -2.58 2.04 0.96
C VAL A 134 -3.96 2.06 0.29
N SER A 135 -4.70 3.17 0.40
CA SER A 135 -6.02 3.27 -0.26
C SER A 135 -5.93 3.30 -1.79
N ALA A 136 -4.87 3.89 -2.35
CA ALA A 136 -4.63 3.87 -3.79
C ALA A 136 -4.38 2.44 -4.30
N LEU A 137 -3.57 1.66 -3.58
CA LEU A 137 -3.32 0.25 -3.89
C LEU A 137 -4.62 -0.56 -3.88
N ASN A 138 -5.47 -0.37 -2.87
CA ASN A 138 -6.79 -0.99 -2.80
C ASN A 138 -7.67 -0.61 -3.99
N PHE A 139 -7.75 0.68 -4.32
CA PHE A 139 -8.52 1.17 -5.46
C PHE A 139 -8.08 0.51 -6.76
N PHE A 140 -6.78 0.53 -7.08
CA PHE A 140 -6.28 -0.06 -8.34
C PHE A 140 -6.50 -1.57 -8.38
N ALA A 141 -6.20 -2.30 -7.30
CA ALA A 141 -6.41 -3.75 -7.26
C ALA A 141 -7.88 -4.14 -7.48
N ILE A 142 -8.80 -3.52 -6.74
CA ILE A 142 -10.25 -3.80 -6.85
C ILE A 142 -10.77 -3.42 -8.25
N SER A 143 -10.31 -2.29 -8.79
CA SER A 143 -10.70 -1.85 -10.13
C SER A 143 -10.24 -2.82 -11.20
N VAL A 144 -9.01 -3.34 -11.08
CA VAL A 144 -8.48 -4.35 -11.99
C VAL A 144 -9.35 -5.60 -11.99
N PHE A 145 -9.70 -6.14 -10.82
CA PHE A 145 -10.63 -7.28 -10.75
C PHE A 145 -11.99 -6.98 -11.36
N TYR A 146 -12.55 -5.79 -11.13
CA TYR A 146 -13.82 -5.38 -11.74
C TYR A 146 -13.76 -5.40 -13.27
N PHE A 147 -12.72 -4.80 -13.87
CA PHE A 147 -12.58 -4.77 -15.33
C PHE A 147 -12.19 -6.12 -15.94
N ILE A 148 -11.46 -6.97 -15.19
CA ILE A 148 -11.22 -8.36 -15.57
C ILE A 148 -12.56 -9.13 -15.68
N LEU A 149 -13.46 -9.00 -14.70
CA LEU A 149 -14.79 -9.62 -14.77
C LEU A 149 -15.61 -9.16 -15.99
N LYS A 150 -15.46 -7.89 -16.37
CA LYS A 150 -16.08 -7.31 -17.58
C LYS A 150 -15.37 -7.70 -18.89
N ARG A 151 -14.26 -8.43 -18.82
CA ARG A 151 -13.38 -8.77 -19.96
C ARG A 151 -12.76 -7.54 -20.65
N GLU A 152 -12.70 -6.42 -19.95
CA GLU A 152 -12.12 -5.15 -20.40
C GLU A 152 -10.62 -5.07 -20.04
N TYR A 153 -9.84 -6.01 -20.58
CA TYR A 153 -8.45 -6.22 -20.21
C TYR A 153 -7.52 -5.02 -20.48
N LEU A 154 -7.85 -4.18 -21.47
CA LEU A 154 -7.06 -2.97 -21.75
C LEU A 154 -7.13 -2.00 -20.57
N ILE A 155 -8.34 -1.73 -20.06
CA ILE A 155 -8.55 -0.84 -18.92
C ILE A 155 -7.92 -1.45 -17.66
N ALA A 156 -8.14 -2.76 -17.44
CA ALA A 156 -7.49 -3.48 -16.34
C ALA A 156 -5.95 -3.35 -16.39
N SER A 157 -5.35 -3.47 -17.56
CA SER A 157 -3.89 -3.35 -17.71
C SER A 157 -3.39 -1.93 -17.47
N ILE A 158 -4.09 -0.91 -18.00
CA ILE A 158 -3.73 0.49 -17.76
C ILE A 158 -3.79 0.81 -16.25
N LEU A 159 -4.85 0.36 -15.57
CA LEU A 159 -5.04 0.56 -14.13
C LEU A 159 -4.02 -0.21 -13.28
N ALA A 160 -3.69 -1.45 -13.65
CA ALA A 160 -2.63 -2.21 -12.99
C ALA A 160 -1.30 -1.47 -13.09
N GLY A 161 -0.95 -0.99 -14.29
CA GLY A 161 0.27 -0.22 -14.52
C GLY A 161 0.30 1.10 -13.74
N LEU A 162 -0.82 1.81 -13.63
CA LEU A 162 -0.93 2.96 -12.70
C LEU A 162 -0.70 2.53 -11.25
N GLY A 163 -1.33 1.44 -10.81
CA GLY A 163 -1.17 0.87 -9.48
C GLY A 163 0.29 0.54 -9.14
N THR A 164 1.10 0.15 -10.14
CA THR A 164 2.53 -0.10 -9.94
C THR A 164 3.36 1.14 -9.60
N LEU A 165 2.82 2.35 -9.80
CA LEU A 165 3.45 3.57 -9.27
C LEU A 165 3.25 3.71 -7.76
N PHE A 166 2.27 3.04 -7.17
CA PHE A 166 1.90 3.21 -5.75
C PHE A 166 2.51 2.13 -4.85
N GLY A 167 3.03 1.05 -5.42
CA GLY A 167 3.71 0.01 -4.67
C GLY A 167 4.05 -1.22 -5.52
N PRO A 168 4.93 -2.11 -5.02
CA PRO A 168 5.42 -3.25 -5.79
C PRO A 168 4.38 -4.37 -5.94
N LEU A 169 3.43 -4.51 -5.01
CA LEU A 169 2.47 -5.63 -4.99
C LEU A 169 1.56 -5.66 -6.22
N THR A 170 1.25 -4.50 -6.79
CA THR A 170 0.39 -4.39 -7.98
C THR A 170 1.06 -4.96 -9.23
N VAL A 171 2.39 -5.18 -9.24
CA VAL A 171 3.07 -5.90 -10.32
C VAL A 171 2.51 -7.32 -10.48
N PHE A 172 2.07 -7.95 -9.39
CA PHE A 172 1.46 -9.29 -9.44
C PHE A 172 0.09 -9.33 -10.12
N LEU A 173 -0.58 -8.17 -10.31
CA LEU A 173 -1.79 -8.10 -11.13
C LEU A 173 -1.52 -8.44 -12.60
N SER A 174 -0.27 -8.32 -13.07
CA SER A 174 0.13 -8.79 -14.41
C SER A 174 -0.09 -10.29 -14.58
N VAL A 175 0.22 -11.07 -13.55
CA VAL A 175 0.04 -12.53 -13.51
C VAL A 175 -1.45 -12.85 -13.52
N VAL A 176 -2.25 -12.12 -12.73
CA VAL A 176 -3.71 -12.24 -12.70
C VAL A 176 -4.30 -12.04 -14.10
N ILE A 177 -3.96 -10.91 -14.75
CA ILE A 177 -4.47 -10.55 -16.09
C ILE A 177 -4.04 -11.59 -17.13
N PHE A 178 -2.76 -11.99 -17.11
CA PHE A 178 -2.23 -12.98 -18.05
C PHE A 178 -3.00 -14.29 -17.96
N PHE A 179 -3.16 -14.85 -16.76
CA PHE A 179 -3.82 -16.13 -16.58
C PHE A 179 -5.33 -16.07 -16.81
N ASP A 180 -6.00 -14.97 -16.49
CA ASP A 180 -7.42 -14.83 -16.81
C ASP A 180 -7.65 -14.83 -18.33
N ILE A 181 -6.83 -14.11 -19.11
CA ILE A 181 -6.93 -14.11 -20.58
C ILE A 181 -6.68 -15.52 -21.13
N VAL A 182 -5.61 -16.19 -20.67
CA VAL A 182 -5.23 -17.54 -21.11
C VAL A 182 -6.34 -18.56 -20.85
N LYS A 183 -7.04 -18.42 -19.72
CA LYS A 183 -8.12 -19.34 -19.29
C LYS A 183 -9.52 -18.93 -19.78
N SER A 184 -9.68 -17.73 -20.32
CA SER A 184 -11.01 -17.18 -20.67
C SER A 184 -11.66 -17.78 -21.92
N LYS A 185 -10.89 -18.43 -22.81
CA LYS A 185 -11.37 -18.91 -24.11
C LYS A 185 -11.02 -20.38 -24.35
N LYS A 186 -11.79 -21.03 -25.24
CA LYS A 186 -11.49 -22.37 -25.76
C LYS A 186 -10.13 -22.45 -26.47
N THR A 187 -9.72 -21.36 -27.13
CA THR A 187 -8.42 -21.20 -27.76
C THR A 187 -7.62 -20.15 -27.01
N THR A 188 -6.43 -20.53 -26.53
CA THR A 188 -5.59 -19.64 -25.72
C THR A 188 -5.02 -18.49 -26.57
N ASP A 189 -5.29 -17.26 -26.16
CA ASP A 189 -4.81 -16.03 -26.81
C ASP A 189 -3.53 -15.52 -26.14
N TYR A 190 -2.43 -16.24 -26.32
CA TYR A 190 -1.12 -15.89 -25.74
C TYR A 190 -0.62 -14.50 -26.15
N PRO A 191 -0.72 -14.07 -27.43
CA PRO A 191 -0.24 -12.74 -27.82
C PRO A 191 -0.95 -11.62 -27.05
N LYS A 192 -2.27 -11.72 -26.90
CA LYS A 192 -3.06 -10.75 -26.13
C LYS A 192 -2.74 -10.81 -24.63
N ALA A 193 -2.54 -12.01 -24.08
CA ALA A 193 -2.15 -12.18 -22.68
C ALA A 193 -0.79 -11.54 -22.39
N ILE A 194 0.20 -11.74 -23.27
CA ILE A 194 1.54 -11.14 -23.16
C ILE A 194 1.44 -9.61 -23.28
N LEU A 195 0.74 -9.10 -24.31
CA LEU A 195 0.60 -7.66 -24.54
C LEU A 195 0.02 -6.95 -23.31
N TYR A 196 -1.08 -7.48 -22.76
CA TYR A 196 -1.75 -6.89 -21.61
C TYR A 196 -1.00 -7.14 -20.29
N GLY A 197 -0.34 -8.28 -20.15
CA GLY A 197 0.60 -8.53 -19.05
C GLY A 197 1.75 -7.51 -19.01
N VAL A 198 2.38 -7.22 -20.15
CA VAL A 198 3.44 -6.20 -20.24
C VAL A 198 2.90 -4.79 -20.01
N LEU A 199 1.74 -4.47 -20.59
CA LEU A 199 1.10 -3.17 -20.38
C LEU A 199 0.79 -2.97 -18.88
N SER A 200 0.44 -4.01 -18.14
CA SER A 200 0.07 -3.92 -16.72
C SER A 200 1.20 -3.53 -15.76
N VAL A 201 2.45 -3.41 -16.23
CA VAL A 201 3.61 -3.05 -15.39
C VAL A 201 4.32 -1.77 -15.85
N TRP A 202 3.67 -0.96 -16.70
CA TRP A 202 4.29 0.22 -17.31
C TRP A 202 4.80 1.24 -16.27
N GLY A 203 4.07 1.43 -15.16
CA GLY A 203 4.46 2.37 -14.10
C GLY A 203 5.74 1.93 -13.38
N PHE A 204 5.85 0.63 -13.08
CA PHE A 204 7.04 0.01 -12.52
C PHE A 204 8.25 0.15 -13.45
N ILE A 205 8.07 -0.12 -14.75
CA ILE A 205 9.12 0.08 -15.75
C ILE A 205 9.59 1.54 -15.73
N GLY A 206 8.66 2.50 -15.70
CA GLY A 206 8.99 3.93 -15.58
C GLY A 206 9.81 4.25 -14.33
N PHE A 207 9.48 3.65 -13.20
CA PHE A 207 10.22 3.84 -11.94
C PHE A 207 11.62 3.21 -11.97
N VAL A 208 11.77 2.01 -12.56
CA VAL A 208 13.06 1.36 -12.80
C VAL A 208 13.95 2.22 -13.70
N LEU A 209 13.39 2.76 -14.79
CA LEU A 209 14.10 3.65 -15.70
C LEU A 209 14.53 4.95 -15.01
N TYR A 210 13.67 5.52 -14.16
CA TYR A 210 14.01 6.68 -13.34
C TYR A 210 15.16 6.37 -12.38
N SER A 211 15.10 5.23 -11.70
CA SER A 211 16.14 4.77 -10.78
C SER A 211 17.48 4.62 -11.50
N PHE A 212 17.47 3.98 -12.67
CA PHE A 212 18.66 3.83 -13.51
C PHE A 212 19.21 5.18 -13.99
N TYR A 213 18.34 6.07 -14.48
CA TYR A 213 18.77 7.38 -14.97
C TYR A 213 19.45 8.20 -13.88
N LYS A 214 18.80 8.32 -12.71
CA LYS A 214 19.21 9.22 -11.62
C LYS A 214 20.30 8.64 -10.73
N PHE A 215 20.26 7.35 -10.43
CA PHE A 215 21.16 6.70 -9.47
C PHE A 215 22.13 5.72 -10.10
N LYS A 216 22.07 5.52 -11.43
CA LYS A 216 22.86 4.51 -12.17
C LYS A 216 22.67 3.08 -11.64
N ASP A 217 21.54 2.85 -10.96
CA ASP A 217 21.16 1.60 -10.36
C ASP A 217 19.67 1.35 -10.66
N PRO A 218 19.32 0.38 -11.53
CA PRO A 218 17.93 0.11 -11.91
C PRO A 218 17.10 -0.50 -10.77
N ILE A 219 17.75 -1.05 -9.74
CA ILE A 219 17.11 -1.74 -8.62
C ILE A 219 17.44 -1.06 -7.28
N ALA A 220 17.76 0.23 -7.30
CA ALA A 220 18.13 1.00 -6.10
C ALA A 220 17.08 0.91 -4.98
N PHE A 221 15.79 0.83 -5.34
CA PHE A 221 14.70 0.65 -4.38
C PHE A 221 14.77 -0.67 -3.60
N ILE A 222 15.39 -1.72 -4.17
CA ILE A 222 15.63 -3.01 -3.49
C ILE A 222 16.85 -2.91 -2.58
N HIS A 223 17.94 -2.28 -3.04
CA HIS A 223 19.13 -2.06 -2.23
C HIS A 223 18.84 -1.14 -1.04
N ALA A 224 17.97 -0.14 -1.23
CA ALA A 224 17.52 0.75 -0.17
C ALA A 224 16.89 0.00 1.02
N GLN A 225 16.27 -1.17 0.80
CA GLN A 225 15.70 -1.99 1.87
C GLN A 225 16.76 -2.49 2.86
N ASP A 226 18.04 -2.57 2.47
CA ASP A 226 19.11 -3.00 3.36
C ASP A 226 19.33 -2.04 4.54
N TRP A 227 18.87 -0.79 4.42
CA TRP A 227 18.93 0.20 5.50
C TRP A 227 18.13 -0.23 6.74
N TRP A 228 17.00 -0.91 6.55
CA TRP A 228 16.16 -1.41 7.65
C TRP A 228 16.57 -2.80 8.17
N GLY A 229 17.56 -3.42 7.52
CA GLY A 229 17.99 -4.78 7.81
C GLY A 229 17.04 -5.85 7.24
N LYS A 230 17.61 -6.95 6.76
CA LYS A 230 16.87 -8.11 6.26
C LYS A 230 17.06 -9.29 7.23
N PRO A 231 16.18 -9.47 8.23
CA PRO A 231 16.26 -10.65 9.10
C PRO A 231 16.10 -11.92 8.26
N THR A 232 16.92 -12.93 8.56
CA THR A 232 16.83 -14.26 7.94
C THR A 232 15.45 -14.88 8.19
N LEU A 233 15.04 -15.84 7.35
CA LEU A 233 13.75 -16.51 7.52
C LEU A 233 13.60 -17.13 8.93
N LEU A 234 14.65 -17.78 9.42
CA LEU A 234 14.73 -18.31 10.78
C LEU A 234 14.49 -17.22 11.84
N LYS A 235 15.12 -16.05 11.69
CA LYS A 235 14.94 -14.93 12.60
C LYS A 235 13.54 -14.30 12.51
N ARG A 236 12.93 -14.29 11.32
CA ARG A 236 11.52 -13.86 11.15
C ARG A 236 10.58 -14.80 11.87
N ILE A 237 10.76 -16.11 11.71
CA ILE A 237 9.96 -17.13 12.38
C ILE A 237 10.14 -17.02 13.90
N SER A 238 11.38 -16.90 14.39
CA SER A 238 11.64 -16.76 15.83
C SER A 238 10.99 -15.50 16.40
N ASN A 239 11.08 -14.36 15.70
CA ASN A 239 10.48 -13.11 16.15
C ASN A 239 8.95 -13.21 16.24
N ILE A 240 8.30 -13.87 15.27
CA ILE A 240 6.86 -14.12 15.30
C ILE A 240 6.48 -15.00 16.49
N LEU A 241 7.20 -16.11 16.70
CA LEU A 241 6.90 -17.07 17.76
C LEU A 241 7.16 -16.51 19.16
N MET A 242 8.22 -15.73 19.32
CA MET A 242 8.61 -15.16 20.60
C MET A 242 7.93 -13.81 20.88
N LEU A 243 7.09 -13.32 19.96
CA LEU A 243 6.49 -11.97 20.00
C LEU A 243 7.54 -10.88 20.28
N ILE A 244 8.80 -11.12 19.87
CA ILE A 244 9.91 -10.20 20.12
C ILE A 244 9.67 -8.94 19.29
N PRO A 245 9.66 -7.75 19.91
CA PRO A 245 9.66 -6.50 19.18
C PRO A 245 10.79 -6.51 18.16
N HIS A 246 10.49 -6.23 16.89
CA HIS A 246 11.57 -5.98 15.95
C HIS A 246 12.27 -4.71 16.44
N ASP A 247 13.44 -4.87 17.06
CA ASP A 247 14.30 -3.75 17.44
C ASP A 247 14.65 -3.00 16.15
N ILE A 248 13.88 -1.94 15.86
CA ILE A 248 14.30 -0.92 14.92
C ILE A 248 15.28 -0.07 15.73
N PRO A 249 16.58 -0.03 15.39
CA PRO A 249 17.61 0.63 16.20
C PRO A 249 17.40 2.13 16.47
N SER A 250 16.32 2.74 15.94
CA SER A 250 16.07 4.18 15.94
C SER A 250 14.73 4.59 16.59
N HIS A 251 14.01 3.71 17.28
CA HIS A 251 12.78 4.11 18.00
C HIS A 251 12.96 4.07 19.52
N PRO A 252 13.51 5.14 20.13
CA PRO A 252 13.46 5.35 21.57
C PRO A 252 12.05 5.82 21.91
N ILE A 253 11.08 4.90 21.89
CA ILE A 253 9.83 5.11 22.61
C ILE A 253 9.94 4.20 23.81
N SER A 254 9.95 4.78 25.00
CA SER A 254 9.67 4.12 26.26
C SER A 254 8.21 3.68 26.30
N THR A 255 7.78 2.90 25.31
CA THR A 255 6.48 2.24 25.30
C THR A 255 6.62 1.09 26.28
N PRO A 256 5.71 0.96 27.28
CA PRO A 256 5.77 -0.14 28.22
C PRO A 256 5.88 -1.47 27.47
N LEU A 257 6.71 -2.40 27.94
CA LEU A 257 6.95 -3.69 27.28
C LEU A 257 5.62 -4.38 26.86
N GLY A 258 4.62 -4.34 27.74
CA GLY A 258 3.30 -4.93 27.51
C GLY A 258 2.49 -4.31 26.36
N VAL A 259 2.79 -3.07 25.94
CA VAL A 259 2.14 -2.43 24.78
C VAL A 259 2.65 -3.05 23.46
N TYR A 260 3.94 -3.32 23.36
CA TYR A 260 4.51 -3.98 22.18
C TYR A 260 4.03 -5.42 22.06
N GLU A 261 4.08 -6.17 23.17
CA GLU A 261 3.60 -7.55 23.23
C GLU A 261 2.13 -7.65 22.81
N PHE A 262 1.29 -6.72 23.29
CA PHE A 262 -0.12 -6.65 22.89
C PHE A 262 -0.30 -6.32 21.40
N ASP A 263 0.43 -5.34 20.86
CA ASP A 263 0.39 -5.02 19.43
C ASP A 263 0.82 -6.21 18.57
N HIS A 264 1.87 -6.94 18.96
CA HIS A 264 2.34 -8.14 18.27
C HIS A 264 1.33 -9.28 18.35
N PHE A 265 0.71 -9.49 19.50
CA PHE A 265 -0.33 -10.49 19.69
C PHE A 265 -1.55 -10.20 18.78
N ILE A 266 -2.01 -8.96 18.72
CA ILE A 266 -3.11 -8.56 17.83
C ILE A 266 -2.72 -8.77 16.36
N ASN A 267 -1.50 -8.38 15.96
CA ASN A 267 -1.01 -8.62 14.59
C ASN A 267 -0.96 -10.11 14.24
N LEU A 268 -0.54 -10.96 15.18
CA LEU A 268 -0.52 -12.41 15.01
C LEU A 268 -1.94 -12.97 14.81
N LEU A 269 -2.91 -12.53 15.63
CA LEU A 269 -4.31 -12.93 15.47
C LEU A 269 -4.88 -12.52 14.12
N ILE A 270 -4.61 -11.29 13.68
CA ILE A 270 -5.02 -10.79 12.37
C ILE A 270 -4.40 -11.63 11.25
N MET A 271 -3.10 -11.92 11.34
CA MET A 271 -2.40 -12.77 10.36
C MET A 271 -3.00 -14.17 10.28
N ILE A 272 -3.28 -14.81 11.42
CA ILE A 272 -3.92 -16.13 11.48
C ILE A 272 -5.32 -16.05 10.84
N ALA A 273 -6.11 -15.02 11.15
CA ALA A 273 -7.43 -14.84 10.56
C ALA A 273 -7.35 -14.71 9.02
N TYR A 274 -6.40 -13.92 8.49
CA TYR A 274 -6.20 -13.81 7.04
C TYR A 274 -5.77 -15.13 6.40
N ILE A 275 -4.83 -15.86 7.01
CA ILE A 275 -4.41 -17.18 6.51
C ILE A 275 -5.61 -18.13 6.45
N LEU A 276 -6.41 -18.18 7.51
CA LEU A 276 -7.61 -19.01 7.54
C LEU A 276 -8.60 -18.62 6.44
N ILE A 277 -8.84 -17.32 6.23
CA ILE A 277 -9.69 -16.83 5.14
C ILE A 277 -9.15 -17.28 3.78
N ILE A 278 -7.85 -17.14 3.52
CA ILE A 278 -7.22 -17.58 2.26
C ILE A 278 -7.38 -19.09 2.07
N VAL A 279 -7.11 -19.88 3.11
CA VAL A 279 -7.26 -21.35 3.08
C VAL A 279 -8.71 -21.75 2.81
N PHE A 280 -9.69 -21.12 3.44
CA PHE A 280 -11.11 -21.41 3.18
C PHE A 280 -11.59 -20.89 1.81
N ALA A 281 -10.92 -19.88 1.25
CA ALA A 281 -11.25 -19.28 -0.04
C ALA A 281 -10.52 -19.94 -1.23
N ILE A 282 -9.51 -20.79 -0.99
CA ILE A 282 -8.65 -21.33 -2.05
C ILE A 282 -9.43 -22.15 -3.09
N ASP A 283 -10.45 -22.88 -2.65
CA ASP A 283 -11.32 -23.67 -3.52
C ASP A 283 -12.52 -22.88 -4.06
N ARG A 284 -12.71 -21.64 -3.58
CA ARG A 284 -13.84 -20.76 -3.94
C ARG A 284 -13.49 -19.80 -5.08
N LEU A 285 -12.20 -19.54 -5.30
CA LEU A 285 -11.70 -18.59 -6.30
C LEU A 285 -10.70 -19.27 -7.25
N PRO A 286 -10.60 -18.80 -8.51
CA PRO A 286 -9.53 -19.26 -9.39
C PRO A 286 -8.15 -19.05 -8.75
N LEU A 287 -7.27 -20.04 -8.84
CA LEU A 287 -5.95 -20.02 -8.20
C LEU A 287 -5.15 -18.73 -8.46
N HIS A 288 -5.21 -18.18 -9.68
CA HIS A 288 -4.51 -16.96 -10.05
C HIS A 288 -5.05 -15.70 -9.34
N TYR A 289 -6.29 -15.73 -8.82
CA TYR A 289 -6.83 -14.68 -7.96
C TYR A 289 -6.39 -14.88 -6.52
N THR A 290 -6.35 -16.13 -6.05
CA THR A 290 -5.91 -16.47 -4.69
C THR A 290 -4.41 -16.22 -4.49
N LEU A 291 -3.58 -16.43 -5.52
CA LEU A 291 -2.13 -16.16 -5.44
C LEU A 291 -1.79 -14.66 -5.31
N PHE A 292 -2.74 -13.78 -5.61
CA PHE A 292 -2.59 -12.34 -5.38
C PHE A 292 -2.99 -11.92 -3.96
N ALA A 293 -3.85 -12.70 -3.28
CA ALA A 293 -4.38 -12.42 -1.95
C ALA A 293 -3.36 -12.77 -0.84
#